data_AF-A0A4Q3HB72-F1
#
_entry.id   AF-A0A4Q3HB72-F1
#
_cell.length_a   1.000
_cell.length_b   1.000
_cell.length_c   1.000
_cell.angle_alpha   90.00
_cell.angle_beta   90.00
_cell.angle_gamma   90.00
#
_symmetry.space_group_name_H-M   'P 1'
#
loop_
_entity.id
_entity.type
_entity.pdbx_description
1 polymer ?
#
loop_
_entity_poly.entity_id
_entity_poly.type
_entity_poly.pdbx_seq_one_letter_code
_entity_poly.pdbx_strand_id
1 'polypeptide(L)'
;MAADRVPENPYLAARQEWSERYGSYVKAASAWRIVGILGLSMAVIGFGYAMYLSTQVKLVPYIVEVDKLGTAVTAGFPQQIEYADARVVRSTLGGFVSSFRSITPDAVVQKQYIDRTYALLRTSDPSTEKINAWFRGNSPFERAKKNTVAIEVNNIV
;
A
#
# COMPACT_ATOMS: atom_id res chain seq x y z
N MET A 1 3.61 -11.51 53.43
CA MET A 1 3.89 -12.15 54.73
C MET A 1 2.90 -13.30 54.87
N ALA A 2 3.31 -14.54 54.58
CA ALA A 2 2.45 -15.69 54.88
C ALA A 2 2.37 -15.81 56.41
N ALA A 3 1.16 -15.98 56.94
CA ALA A 3 0.94 -16.09 58.37
C ALA A 3 1.73 -17.30 58.90
N ASP A 4 2.71 -17.04 59.75
CA ASP A 4 3.49 -18.05 60.45
C ASP A 4 2.63 -18.65 61.56
N ARG A 5 1.74 -19.57 61.18
CA ARG A 5 0.94 -20.36 62.12
C ARG A 5 1.69 -21.65 62.38
N VAL A 6 2.33 -21.74 63.53
CA VAL A 6 2.85 -23.01 64.03
C VAL A 6 1.67 -23.97 64.12
N PRO A 7 1.68 -25.11 63.40
CA PRO A 7 0.59 -26.05 63.47
C PRO A 7 0.50 -26.61 64.90
N GLU A 8 -0.71 -26.61 65.48
CA GLU A 8 -0.99 -27.12 66.84
C GLU A 8 -0.52 -28.57 67.05
N ASN A 9 -0.37 -29.33 65.96
CA ASN A 9 0.13 -30.70 66.01
C ASN A 9 1.67 -30.74 65.91
N PRO A 10 2.38 -31.25 66.93
CA PRO A 10 3.85 -31.30 66.96
C PRO A 10 4.46 -32.11 65.80
N TYR A 11 3.74 -33.10 65.27
CA TYR A 11 4.21 -33.87 64.10
C TYR A 11 4.17 -33.03 62.81
N LEU A 12 3.21 -32.11 62.68
CA LEU A 12 3.14 -31.19 61.55
C LEU A 12 4.21 -30.09 61.67
N ALA A 13 4.48 -29.62 62.90
CA ALA A 13 5.51 -28.61 63.15
C ALA A 13 6.89 -29.12 62.76
N ALA A 14 7.27 -30.33 63.18
CA ALA A 14 8.54 -30.95 62.82
C ALA A 14 8.68 -31.18 61.30
N ARG A 15 7.60 -31.57 60.62
CA ARG A 15 7.59 -31.73 59.15
C ARG A 15 7.75 -30.39 58.43
N GLN A 16 7.14 -29.34 58.95
CA GLN A 16 7.24 -27.99 58.40
C GLN A 16 8.65 -27.43 58.60
N GLU A 17 9.24 -27.58 59.79
CA GLU A 17 10.63 -27.18 60.08
C GLU A 17 11.64 -27.85 59.14
N TRP A 18 11.46 -29.14 58.85
CA TRP A 18 12.27 -29.86 57.85
C TRP A 18 12.09 -29.30 56.44
N SER A 19 10.85 -28.99 56.06
CA SER A 19 10.51 -28.52 54.71
C SER A 19 10.93 -27.06 54.45
N GLU A 20 10.92 -26.22 55.48
CA GLU A 20 11.22 -24.79 55.40
C GLU A 20 12.68 -24.52 54.98
N ARG A 21 13.62 -25.40 55.37
CA ARG A 21 15.07 -25.27 55.10
C ARG A 21 15.40 -25.04 53.62
N TYR A 22 14.65 -25.67 52.72
CA TYR A 22 14.82 -25.53 51.28
C TYR A 22 13.57 -25.02 50.57
N GLY A 23 12.39 -25.10 51.20
CA GLY A 23 11.12 -24.71 50.60
C GLY A 23 11.04 -23.24 50.22
N SER A 24 11.60 -22.35 51.04
CA SER A 24 11.64 -20.91 50.77
C SER A 24 12.50 -20.58 49.55
N TYR A 25 13.71 -21.16 49.46
CA TYR A 25 14.63 -20.99 48.32
C TYR A 25 14.05 -21.55 47.02
N VAL A 26 13.40 -22.72 47.07
CA VAL A 26 12.75 -23.33 45.90
C VAL A 26 11.57 -22.48 45.41
N LYS A 27 10.74 -21.96 46.32
CA LYS A 27 9.65 -21.05 45.98
C LYS A 27 10.17 -19.75 45.37
N ALA A 28 11.19 -19.14 45.97
CA ALA A 28 11.82 -17.93 45.44
C ALA A 28 12.41 -18.18 44.03
N ALA A 29 13.13 -19.29 43.84
CA ALA A 29 13.68 -19.65 42.54
C ALA A 29 12.59 -19.88 41.49
N SER A 30 11.47 -20.52 41.86
CA SER A 30 10.33 -20.70 40.94
C SER A 30 9.68 -19.37 40.55
N ALA A 31 9.54 -18.43 41.48
CA ALA A 31 9.01 -17.10 41.20
C ALA A 31 9.93 -16.31 40.26
N TRP A 32 11.24 -16.36 40.49
CA TRP A 32 12.22 -15.70 39.62
C TRP A 32 12.27 -16.31 38.22
N ARG A 33 12.08 -17.62 38.07
CA ARG A 33 11.96 -18.26 36.75
C ARG A 33 10.73 -17.75 35.99
N ILE A 34 9.60 -17.59 36.66
CA ILE A 34 8.37 -17.04 36.04
C ILE A 34 8.61 -15.60 35.58
N VAL A 35 9.21 -14.76 36.43
CA VAL A 35 9.56 -13.38 36.07
C VAL A 35 10.52 -13.35 34.88
N GLY A 36 11.52 -14.23 34.85
CA GLY A 36 12.47 -14.34 33.74
C GLY A 36 11.78 -14.73 32.43
N ILE A 37 10.88 -15.71 32.45
CA ILE A 37 10.12 -16.14 31.26
C ILE A 37 9.21 -15.02 30.76
N LEU A 38 8.53 -14.31 31.65
CA LEU A 38 7.69 -13.16 31.29
C LEU A 38 8.52 -11.99 30.72
N GLY A 39 9.69 -11.72 31.29
CA GLY A 39 10.60 -10.70 30.77
C GLY A 39 11.11 -11.06 29.36
N LEU A 40 11.50 -12.32 29.15
CA LEU A 40 11.94 -12.81 27.85
C LEU A 40 10.82 -12.77 26.80
N SER A 41 9.58 -13.13 27.16
CA SER A 41 8.46 -13.08 26.22
C SER A 41 8.14 -11.65 25.80
N MET A 42 8.15 -10.70 26.73
CA MET A 42 7.99 -9.27 26.43
C MET A 42 9.11 -8.75 25.52
N ALA A 43 10.35 -9.15 25.77
CA ALA A 43 11.48 -8.78 24.92
C ALA A 43 11.29 -9.29 23.48
N VAL A 44 10.94 -10.57 23.30
CA VAL A 44 10.71 -11.15 21.96
C VAL A 44 9.60 -10.42 21.21
N ILE A 45 8.48 -10.13 21.88
CA ILE A 45 7.37 -9.39 21.27
C ILE A 45 7.80 -7.97 20.88
N GLY A 46 8.48 -7.26 21.78
CA GLY A 46 8.96 -5.89 21.54
C GLY A 46 9.95 -5.80 20.38
N PHE A 47 10.96 -6.69 20.36
CA PHE A 47 11.94 -6.74 19.27
C PHE A 47 11.31 -7.17 17.94
N GLY A 48 10.39 -8.15 17.96
CA GLY A 48 9.65 -8.56 16.77
C GLY A 48 8.84 -7.41 16.17
N TYR A 49 8.14 -6.64 17.02
CA TYR A 49 7.39 -5.47 16.58
C TYR A 49 8.30 -4.35 16.06
N ALA A 50 9.42 -4.08 16.74
CA ALA A 50 10.40 -3.09 16.27
C ALA A 50 11.01 -3.47 14.92
N MET A 51 11.32 -4.76 14.71
CA MET A 51 11.83 -5.26 13.43
C MET A 51 10.78 -5.13 12.32
N TYR A 52 9.52 -5.46 12.62
CA TYR A 52 8.41 -5.22 11.70
C TYR A 52 8.28 -3.74 11.34
N LEU A 53 8.35 -2.83 12.31
CA LEU A 53 8.29 -1.39 12.05
C LEU A 53 9.47 -0.91 11.20
N SER A 54 10.66 -1.46 11.39
CA SER A 54 11.86 -1.15 10.60
C SER A 54 11.69 -1.52 9.11
N THR A 55 10.90 -2.56 8.80
CA THR A 55 10.60 -2.90 7.39
C THR A 55 9.68 -1.91 6.69
N GLN A 56 8.99 -1.03 7.44
CA GLN A 56 8.11 -0.02 6.86
C GLN A 56 8.89 1.25 6.52
N VAL A 57 9.27 1.40 5.26
CA VAL A 57 9.91 2.63 4.77
C VAL A 57 8.85 3.73 4.58
N LYS A 58 8.93 4.79 5.38
CA LYS A 58 8.18 6.04 5.16
C LYS A 58 9.07 7.07 4.46
N LEU A 59 9.16 6.98 3.14
CA LEU A 59 9.79 8.01 2.31
C LEU A 59 8.75 9.08 1.98
N VAL A 60 8.93 10.28 2.53
CA VAL A 60 8.19 11.48 2.10
C VAL A 60 9.10 12.18 1.07
N PRO A 61 8.81 12.08 -0.25
CA PRO A 61 9.61 12.78 -1.24
C PRO A 61 9.35 14.29 -1.17
N TYR A 62 10.41 15.09 -1.29
CA TYR A 62 10.32 16.54 -1.43
C TYR A 62 10.71 16.92 -2.84
N ILE A 63 9.92 17.77 -3.49
CA ILE A 63 10.20 18.30 -4.82
C ILE A 63 10.73 19.72 -4.62
N VAL A 64 11.95 19.97 -5.07
CA VAL A 64 12.51 21.32 -5.18
C VAL A 64 12.56 21.69 -6.64
N GLU A 65 11.83 22.75 -7.01
CA GLU A 65 11.94 23.35 -8.33
C GLU A 65 13.12 24.33 -8.30
N VAL A 66 14.02 24.18 -9.26
CA VAL A 66 15.19 25.06 -9.40
C VAL A 66 14.96 25.92 -10.63
N ASP A 67 14.89 27.24 -10.46
CA ASP A 67 14.89 28.16 -11.60
C ASP A 67 16.27 28.13 -12.29
N LYS A 68 16.34 28.59 -13.54
CA LYS A 68 17.56 28.64 -14.38
C LYS A 68 18.73 29.39 -13.73
N LEU A 69 18.47 30.17 -12.68
CA LEU A 69 19.45 30.92 -11.88
C LEU A 69 19.88 30.22 -10.59
N GLY A 70 19.44 28.97 -10.34
CA GLY A 70 19.92 28.14 -9.22
C GLY A 70 19.27 28.44 -7.86
N THR A 71 18.27 29.31 -7.81
CA THR A 71 17.56 29.64 -6.57
C THR A 71 16.48 28.58 -6.30
N ALA A 72 16.60 27.87 -5.18
CA ALA A 72 15.62 26.87 -4.77
C ALA A 72 14.36 27.56 -4.22
N VAL A 73 13.25 27.45 -4.94
CA VAL A 73 11.93 27.84 -4.43
C VAL A 73 11.29 26.59 -3.85
N THR A 74 10.88 26.64 -2.58
CA THR A 74 10.20 25.51 -1.94
C THR A 74 8.82 25.33 -2.60
N ALA A 75 8.72 24.35 -3.49
CA ALA A 75 7.42 23.83 -3.90
C ALA A 75 6.88 23.06 -2.69
N GLY A 76 5.67 23.38 -2.23
CA GLY A 76 5.11 22.89 -0.98
C GLY A 76 4.95 21.37 -0.86
N PHE A 77 4.20 20.93 0.15
CA PHE A 77 3.97 19.50 0.39
C PHE A 77 3.40 18.79 -0.86
N PRO A 78 3.90 17.59 -1.21
CA PRO A 78 3.29 16.80 -2.27
C PRO A 78 1.84 16.51 -1.89
N GLN A 79 0.89 16.99 -2.69
CA GLN A 79 -0.50 16.59 -2.53
C GLN A 79 -0.56 15.07 -2.54
N GLN A 80 -1.15 14.51 -1.49
CA GLN A 80 -1.42 13.09 -1.37
C GLN A 80 -2.22 12.69 -2.62
N ILE A 81 -1.61 11.91 -3.51
CA ILE A 81 -2.29 11.43 -4.71
C ILE A 81 -3.34 10.44 -4.22
N GLU A 82 -4.54 10.94 -3.97
CA GLU A 82 -5.71 10.10 -3.79
C GLU A 82 -5.88 9.34 -5.11
N TYR A 83 -5.64 8.03 -5.07
CA TYR A 83 -5.86 7.16 -6.22
C TYR A 83 -7.28 7.43 -6.73
N ALA A 84 -7.40 7.91 -7.97
CA ALA A 84 -8.69 8.28 -8.54
C ALA A 84 -9.70 7.13 -8.36
N ASP A 85 -10.93 7.47 -7.97
CA ASP A 85 -12.02 6.50 -7.78
C ASP A 85 -12.06 5.54 -8.99
N ALA A 86 -12.09 4.23 -8.72
CA ALA A 86 -12.10 3.19 -9.75
C ALA A 86 -13.20 3.41 -10.79
N ARG A 87 -14.32 4.05 -10.41
CA ARG A 87 -15.39 4.43 -11.34
C ARG A 87 -14.93 5.46 -12.37
N VAL A 88 -14.12 6.44 -11.96
CA VAL A 88 -13.55 7.45 -12.87
C VAL A 88 -12.57 6.78 -13.82
N VAL A 89 -11.67 5.94 -13.30
CA VAL A 89 -10.71 5.19 -14.15
C VAL A 89 -11.43 4.36 -15.20
N ARG A 90 -12.46 3.61 -14.80
CA ARG A 90 -13.28 2.81 -15.74
C ARG A 90 -13.95 3.70 -16.79
N SER A 91 -14.57 4.81 -16.38
CA SER A 91 -15.21 5.74 -17.32
C SER A 91 -14.21 6.31 -18.33
N THR A 92 -13.04 6.73 -17.87
CA THR A 92 -11.97 7.27 -18.74
C THR A 92 -11.45 6.23 -19.71
N LEU A 93 -11.22 4.98 -19.26
CA LEU A 93 -10.81 3.87 -20.14
C LEU A 93 -11.88 3.55 -21.19
N GLY A 94 -13.16 3.54 -20.81
CA GLY A 94 -14.26 3.34 -21.74
C GLY A 94 -14.31 4.41 -22.82
N GLY A 95 -14.15 5.68 -22.41
CA GLY A 95 -14.09 6.83 -23.32
C GLY A 95 -12.87 6.80 -24.25
N PHE A 96 -11.73 6.32 -23.77
CA PHE A 96 -10.53 6.11 -24.58
C PHE A 96 -10.77 5.06 -25.68
N VAL A 97 -11.28 3.89 -25.32
CA VAL A 97 -11.50 2.79 -26.27
C VAL A 97 -12.55 3.17 -27.31
N SER A 98 -13.64 3.81 -26.90
CA SER A 98 -14.68 4.27 -27.83
C SER A 98 -14.14 5.31 -28.79
N SER A 99 -13.39 6.32 -28.32
CA SER A 99 -12.79 7.35 -29.17
C SER A 99 -11.72 6.77 -30.11
N PHE A 100 -10.92 5.81 -29.65
CA PHE A 100 -9.87 5.20 -30.46
C PHE A 100 -10.41 4.36 -31.63
N ARG A 101 -11.53 3.64 -31.43
CA ARG A 101 -12.06 2.66 -32.38
C ARG A 101 -13.26 3.15 -33.20
N SER A 102 -13.94 4.21 -32.77
CA SER A 102 -15.09 4.75 -33.50
C SER A 102 -14.65 5.45 -34.80
N ILE A 103 -15.44 5.25 -35.84
CA ILE A 103 -15.22 5.83 -37.17
C ILE A 103 -16.52 6.50 -37.62
N THR A 104 -16.45 7.81 -37.84
CA THR A 104 -17.56 8.65 -38.29
C THR A 104 -17.18 9.37 -39.60
N PRO A 105 -18.14 9.62 -40.51
CA PRO A 105 -17.87 10.37 -41.75
C PRO A 105 -17.71 11.87 -41.50
N ASP A 106 -18.14 12.38 -40.34
CA ASP A 106 -17.94 13.78 -39.96
C ASP A 106 -16.47 14.02 -39.54
N ALA A 107 -15.77 14.84 -40.32
CA ALA A 107 -14.37 15.17 -40.08
C ALA A 107 -14.13 15.90 -38.76
N VAL A 108 -15.06 16.73 -38.30
CA VAL A 108 -14.93 17.49 -37.04
C VAL A 108 -15.02 16.53 -35.86
N VAL A 109 -16.03 15.66 -35.86
CA VAL A 109 -16.21 14.66 -34.79
C VAL A 109 -15.08 13.63 -34.81
N GLN A 110 -14.65 13.18 -35.99
CA GLN A 110 -13.53 12.24 -36.10
C GLN A 110 -12.23 12.84 -35.55
N LYS A 111 -11.98 14.13 -35.82
CA LYS A 111 -10.84 14.84 -35.23
C LYS A 111 -10.95 14.90 -33.71
N GLN A 112 -12.11 15.21 -33.15
CA GLN A 112 -12.31 15.23 -31.70
C GLN A 112 -12.04 13.86 -31.05
N TYR A 113 -12.40 12.75 -31.69
CA TYR A 113 -12.06 11.41 -31.20
C TYR A 113 -10.55 11.15 -31.18
N ILE A 114 -9.85 11.59 -32.22
CA ILE A 114 -8.39 11.50 -32.29
C ILE A 114 -7.76 12.35 -31.18
N ASP A 115 -8.20 13.59 -31.00
CA ASP A 115 -7.69 14.50 -29.97
C ASP A 115 -7.92 13.94 -28.56
N ARG A 116 -9.10 13.37 -28.29
CA ARG A 116 -9.40 12.68 -27.01
C ARG A 116 -8.52 11.46 -26.77
N THR A 117 -8.21 10.72 -27.83
CA THR A 117 -7.32 9.56 -27.74
C THR A 117 -5.91 10.01 -27.36
N TYR A 118 -5.38 11.05 -28.03
CA TYR A 118 -4.05 11.58 -27.73
C TYR A 118 -3.97 12.35 -26.41
N ALA A 119 -5.06 12.95 -25.94
CA ALA A 119 -5.11 13.63 -24.64
C ALA A 119 -4.83 12.68 -23.46
N LEU A 120 -5.06 11.37 -23.63
CA LEU A 120 -4.82 10.33 -22.62
C LEU A 120 -3.48 9.61 -22.82
N LEU A 121 -2.68 10.02 -23.81
CA LEU A 121 -1.40 9.42 -24.14
C LEU A 121 -0.24 10.36 -23.81
N ARG A 122 0.83 9.82 -23.25
CA ARG A 122 2.06 10.57 -22.99
C ARG A 122 2.95 10.61 -24.23
N THR A 123 3.48 11.77 -24.58
CA THR A 123 4.21 12.01 -25.83
C THR A 123 5.43 11.09 -26.02
N SER A 124 6.14 10.76 -24.94
CA SER A 124 7.37 9.94 -24.98
C SER A 124 7.15 8.46 -24.65
N ASP A 125 5.90 8.00 -24.59
CA ASP A 125 5.57 6.63 -24.18
C ASP A 125 5.52 5.69 -25.41
N PRO A 126 6.11 4.47 -25.35
CA PRO A 126 5.97 3.45 -26.39
C PRO A 126 4.52 3.19 -26.82
N SER A 127 3.55 3.44 -25.94
CA SER A 127 2.12 3.34 -26.22
C SER A 127 1.68 4.28 -27.34
N THR A 128 2.19 5.52 -27.34
CA THR A 128 1.88 6.55 -28.34
C THR A 128 2.48 6.19 -29.70
N GLU A 129 3.70 5.65 -29.72
CA GLU A 129 4.34 5.16 -30.94
C GLU A 129 3.51 4.04 -31.60
N LYS A 130 2.99 3.11 -30.80
CA LYS A 130 2.16 2.00 -31.29
C LYS A 130 0.84 2.49 -31.89
N ILE A 131 0.19 3.46 -31.25
CA ILE A 131 -1.06 4.07 -31.75
C ILE A 131 -0.81 4.89 -33.01
N ASN A 132 0.31 5.63 -33.06
CA ASN A 132 0.74 6.34 -34.26
C ASN A 132 0.94 5.38 -35.44
N ALA A 133 1.65 4.28 -35.23
CA ALA A 133 1.85 3.25 -36.25
C ALA A 133 0.51 2.66 -36.72
N TRP A 134 -0.43 2.40 -35.81
CA TRP A 134 -1.76 1.91 -36.15
C TRP A 134 -2.54 2.90 -37.02
N PHE A 135 -2.62 4.18 -36.65
CA PHE A 135 -3.36 5.18 -37.41
C PHE A 135 -2.74 5.49 -38.79
N ARG A 136 -1.41 5.37 -38.93
CA ARG A 136 -0.75 5.47 -40.24
C ARG A 136 -1.20 4.36 -41.20
N GLY A 137 -1.33 3.12 -40.70
CA GLY A 137 -1.82 1.99 -41.51
C GLY A 137 -3.35 1.93 -41.64
N ASN A 138 -4.08 2.49 -40.69
CA ASN A 138 -5.54 2.44 -40.60
C ASN A 138 -6.11 3.85 -40.39
N SER A 139 -5.94 4.73 -41.37
CA SER A 139 -6.47 6.09 -41.30
C SER A 139 -7.99 6.08 -41.11
N PRO A 140 -8.53 6.70 -40.04
CA PRO A 140 -9.97 6.76 -39.81
C PRO A 140 -10.70 7.50 -40.94
N PHE A 141 -10.07 8.54 -41.51
CA PHE A 141 -10.63 9.33 -42.60
C PHE A 141 -10.77 8.53 -43.90
N GLU A 142 -9.81 7.64 -44.19
CA GLU A 142 -9.90 6.75 -45.36
C GLU A 142 -10.91 5.63 -45.14
N ARG A 143 -11.01 5.08 -43.92
CA ARG A 143 -12.03 4.06 -43.60
C ARG A 143 -13.45 4.64 -43.61
N ALA A 144 -13.62 5.89 -43.17
CA ALA A 144 -14.92 6.56 -43.11
C ALA A 144 -15.58 6.72 -44.50
N LYS A 145 -14.79 6.73 -45.58
CA LYS A 145 -15.33 6.72 -46.97
C LYS A 145 -16.07 5.43 -47.33
N LYS A 146 -15.73 4.32 -46.67
CA LYS A 146 -16.32 3.01 -46.93
C LYS A 146 -17.41 2.70 -45.90
N ASN A 147 -17.04 2.74 -44.62
CA ASN A 147 -17.87 2.23 -43.54
C ASN A 147 -17.79 3.13 -42.31
N THR A 148 -18.88 3.19 -41.55
CA THR A 148 -18.94 3.83 -40.22
C THR A 148 -18.91 2.77 -39.12
N VAL A 149 -18.29 3.07 -37.98
CA VAL A 149 -18.16 2.15 -36.85
C VAL A 149 -18.52 2.87 -35.56
N ALA A 150 -19.55 2.38 -34.86
CA ALA A 150 -19.95 2.85 -33.54
C ALA A 150 -19.55 1.81 -32.49
N ILE A 151 -18.95 2.26 -31.38
CA ILE A 151 -18.45 1.40 -30.31
C ILE A 151 -19.16 1.71 -29.00
N GLU A 152 -19.72 0.67 -28.39
CA GLU A 152 -20.31 0.72 -27.05
C GLU A 152 -19.54 -0.22 -26.13
N VAL A 153 -19.11 0.30 -24.96
CA VAL A 153 -18.29 -0.44 -24.00
C VAL A 153 -19.19 -0.96 -22.89
N ASN A 154 -19.42 -2.28 -22.88
CA ASN A 154 -20.35 -2.92 -21.96
C ASN A 154 -19.78 -3.13 -20.55
N ASN A 155 -18.50 -3.52 -20.45
CA ASN A 155 -17.88 -3.82 -19.16
C ASN A 155 -16.37 -3.52 -19.18
N ILE A 156 -15.87 -3.04 -18.04
CA ILE A 156 -14.46 -2.74 -17.78
C ILE A 156 -14.17 -3.27 -16.39
N VAL A 157 -13.36 -4.33 -16.33
CA VAL A 157 -13.04 -5.06 -15.10
C VAL A 157 -11.83 -4.44 -14.43
#